data_AF-A0A9D1G5G5-F1
#
_entry.id   AF-A0A9D1G5G5-F1
#
_cell.length_a   1.000
_cell.length_b   1.000
_cell.length_c   1.000
_cell.angle_alpha   90.00
_cell.angle_beta   90.00
_cell.angle_gamma   90.00
#
_symmetry.space_group_name_H-M   'P 1'
#
loop_
_entity.id
_entity.type
_entity.pdbx_description
1 polymer ?
#
loop_
_entity_poly.entity_id
_entity_poly.type
_entity_poly.pdbx_seq_one_letter_code
_entity_poly.pdbx_strand_id
1 'polypeptide(L)'
;MDFKAAAIKLGDGVAEAMEERGINEDDIRAVLEYAESEGAKLCSEDGERNLARKRMGNFSAYVEYKLDGDGAEILNVYSHVVKLSADE
;
A
#
# COMPACT_ATOMS: atom_id res chain seq x y z
N MET A 1 13.95 -4.90 5.48
CA MET A 1 13.84 -5.36 4.08
C MET A 1 13.72 -4.12 3.22
N ASP A 2 14.55 -3.98 2.18
CA ASP A 2 14.63 -2.75 1.38
C ASP A 2 13.64 -2.79 0.21
N PHE A 3 12.43 -2.24 0.41
CA PHE A 3 11.37 -2.27 -0.61
C PHE A 3 11.65 -1.42 -1.86
N LYS A 4 12.73 -0.61 -1.85
CA LYS A 4 13.19 0.11 -3.04
C LYS A 4 13.75 -0.80 -4.14
N ALA A 5 14.35 -1.93 -3.75
CA ALA A 5 14.93 -2.90 -4.68
C ALA A 5 14.13 -4.21 -4.73
N ALA A 6 13.18 -4.40 -3.81
CA ALA A 6 12.35 -5.60 -3.74
C ALA A 6 11.50 -5.79 -5.00
N ALA A 7 11.33 -7.05 -5.39
CA ALA A 7 10.42 -7.42 -6.48
C ALA A 7 8.97 -7.16 -6.06
N ILE A 8 8.28 -6.24 -6.74
CA ILE A 8 6.85 -5.96 -6.53
C ILE A 8 6.06 -6.70 -7.62
N LYS A 9 5.20 -7.64 -7.22
CA LYS A 9 4.26 -8.31 -8.12
C LYS A 9 2.87 -7.69 -7.92
N LEU A 10 2.26 -7.21 -9.00
CA LEU A 10 0.89 -6.70 -8.93
C LEU A 10 -0.09 -7.85 -9.16
N GLY A 11 -1.02 -8.06 -8.23
CA GLY A 11 -2.13 -8.98 -8.39
C GLY A 11 -3.14 -8.49 -9.44
N ASP A 12 -4.14 -9.34 -9.70
CA ASP A 12 -5.19 -9.06 -10.67
C ASP A 12 -6.01 -7.82 -10.26
N GLY A 13 -6.25 -6.90 -11.21
CA GLY A 13 -6.98 -5.64 -10.96
C GLY A 13 -6.24 -4.58 -10.14
N VAL A 14 -5.04 -4.87 -9.60
CA VAL A 14 -4.28 -3.89 -8.81
C VAL A 14 -3.79 -2.73 -9.67
N ALA A 15 -3.31 -3.01 -10.88
CA ALA A 15 -2.84 -1.97 -11.80
C ALA A 15 -3.96 -0.98 -12.19
N GLU A 16 -5.18 -1.47 -12.41
CA GLU A 16 -6.35 -0.62 -12.67
C GLU A 16 -6.73 0.20 -11.44
N ALA A 17 -6.75 -0.41 -10.25
CA ALA A 17 -7.02 0.30 -9.01
C ALA A 17 -5.96 1.39 -8.71
N MET A 18 -4.70 1.13 -9.06
CA MET A 18 -3.60 2.09 -8.97
C MET A 18 -3.86 3.30 -9.87
N GLU A 19 -4.21 3.07 -11.13
CA GLU A 19 -4.49 4.14 -12.09
C GLU A 19 -5.73 4.96 -11.71
N GLU A 20 -6.84 4.31 -11.34
CA GLU A 20 -8.08 4.95 -10.91
C GLU A 20 -7.88 5.85 -9.68
N ARG A 21 -6.99 5.44 -8.77
CA ARG A 21 -6.77 6.08 -7.48
C ARG A 21 -5.57 7.03 -7.46
N GLY A 22 -4.83 7.10 -8.56
CA GLY A 22 -3.59 7.87 -8.67
C GLY A 22 -2.50 7.38 -7.71
N ILE A 23 -2.44 6.06 -7.48
CA ILE A 23 -1.41 5.42 -6.66
C ILE A 23 -0.38 4.83 -7.62
N ASN A 24 0.87 5.28 -7.53
CA ASN A 24 1.95 4.74 -8.36
C ASN A 24 2.77 3.70 -7.58
N GLU A 25 3.66 2.99 -8.29
CA GLU A 25 4.55 2.02 -7.64
C GLU A 25 5.45 2.67 -6.57
N ASP A 26 5.84 3.93 -6.77
CA ASP A 26 6.61 4.69 -5.78
C ASP A 26 5.81 4.89 -4.48
N ASP A 27 4.50 5.18 -4.58
CA ASP A 27 3.61 5.28 -3.42
C ASP A 27 3.51 3.96 -2.68
N ILE A 28 3.38 2.84 -3.42
CA ILE A 28 3.37 1.49 -2.84
C ILE A 28 4.68 1.23 -2.07
N ARG A 29 5.83 1.45 -2.71
CA ARG A 29 7.14 1.27 -2.07
C ARG A 29 7.26 2.13 -0.82
N ALA A 30 6.84 3.39 -0.90
CA ALA A 30 6.87 4.32 0.22
C ALA A 30 5.94 3.89 1.38
N VAL A 31 4.80 3.25 1.08
CA VAL A 31 3.87 2.66 2.08
C VAL A 31 4.49 1.43 2.73
N LEU A 32 5.10 0.54 1.94
CA LEU A 32 5.76 -0.67 2.43
C LEU A 32 6.98 -0.35 3.30
N GLU A 33 7.84 0.56 2.85
CA GLU A 33 8.98 1.05 3.64
C GLU A 33 8.52 1.66 4.97
N TYR A 34 7.45 2.45 4.95
CA TYR A 34 6.90 3.05 6.17
C TYR A 34 6.34 2.00 7.13
N ALA A 35 5.59 1.02 6.62
CA ALA A 35 5.06 -0.07 7.43
C ALA A 35 6.16 -0.91 8.10
N GLU A 36 7.28 -1.12 7.43
CA GLU A 36 8.36 -1.96 7.91
C GLU A 36 9.32 -1.19 8.83
N SER A 37 9.49 0.11 8.61
CA SER A 37 10.28 0.98 9.48
C SER A 37 9.53 1.33 10.78
N GLU A 38 8.25 1.68 10.68
CA GLU A 38 7.45 2.18 11.82
C GLU A 38 6.58 1.10 12.46
N GLY A 39 6.50 -0.09 11.86
CA GLY A 39 5.56 -1.14 12.29
C GLY A 39 4.10 -0.81 11.98
N ALA A 40 3.84 0.15 11.08
CA ALA A 40 2.50 0.63 10.73
C ALA A 40 1.77 -0.30 9.73
N LYS A 41 1.66 -1.58 10.09
CA LYS A 41 0.95 -2.61 9.33
C LYS A 41 0.09 -3.49 10.23
N LEU A 42 -0.99 -4.00 9.66
CA LEU A 42 -1.81 -5.03 10.27
C LEU A 42 -1.50 -6.36 9.60
N CYS A 43 -1.26 -7.41 10.37
CA CYS A 43 -1.13 -8.77 9.83
C CYS A 43 -2.46 -9.50 9.97
N SER A 44 -2.85 -10.27 8.95
CA SER A 44 -3.98 -11.19 9.05
C SER A 44 -3.72 -12.28 10.09
N GLU A 45 -4.78 -12.95 10.55
CA GLU A 45 -4.71 -13.99 11.59
C GLU A 45 -3.81 -15.17 11.19
N ASP A 46 -3.85 -15.57 9.91
CA ASP A 46 -2.95 -16.58 9.33
C ASP A 46 -1.49 -16.09 9.14
N GLY A 47 -1.21 -14.80 9.33
CA GLY A 47 0.12 -14.21 9.15
C GLY A 47 0.59 -14.08 7.70
N GLU A 48 -0.20 -14.52 6.73
CA GLU A 48 0.17 -14.51 5.30
C GLU A 48 0.03 -13.14 4.63
N ARG A 49 -0.95 -12.33 5.07
CA ARG A 49 -1.26 -11.03 4.46
C ARG A 49 -0.99 -9.90 5.43
N ASN A 50 -0.52 -8.80 4.88
CA ASN A 50 -0.15 -7.59 5.58
C ASN A 50 -0.89 -6.42 4.93
N LEU A 51 -1.51 -5.58 5.75
CA LEU A 51 -2.15 -4.34 5.33
C LEU A 51 -1.32 -3.17 5.87
N ALA A 52 -0.54 -2.55 4.99
CA ALA A 52 0.20 -1.34 5.31
C ALA A 52 -0.68 -0.11 5.07
N ARG A 53 -0.48 0.92 5.89
CA ARG A 53 -1.15 2.22 5.74
C ARG A 53 -0.14 3.35 5.85
N LYS A 54 -0.23 4.31 4.92
CA LYS A 54 0.51 5.57 5.02
C LYS A 54 -0.40 6.75 4.71
N ARG A 55 -0.26 7.83 5.49
CA ARG A 55 -0.92 9.10 5.19
C ARG A 55 0.01 9.97 4.35
N MET A 56 -0.45 10.36 3.17
CA MET A 56 0.27 11.19 2.20
C MET A 56 -0.46 12.53 2.05
N GLY A 57 -0.33 13.38 3.07
CA GLY A 57 -1.03 14.68 3.13
C GLY A 57 -2.54 14.52 3.29
N ASN A 58 -3.29 14.84 2.23
CA ASN A 58 -4.76 14.88 2.20
C ASN A 58 -5.42 13.54 1.87
N PHE A 59 -4.64 12.50 1.56
CA PHE A 59 -5.16 11.15 1.39
C PHE A 59 -4.37 10.14 2.21
N SER A 60 -5.02 9.02 2.53
CA SER A 60 -4.39 7.84 3.13
C SER A 60 -4.37 6.72 2.12
N ALA A 61 -3.19 6.18 1.83
CA ALA A 61 -3.01 4.99 1.01
C ALA A 61 -2.93 3.76 1.91
N TYR A 62 -3.60 2.70 1.49
CA TYR A 62 -3.57 1.39 2.10
C TYR A 62 -3.14 0.38 1.04
N VAL A 63 -2.18 -0.46 1.39
CA VAL A 63 -1.66 -1.48 0.48
C VAL A 63 -1.77 -2.81 1.18
N GLU A 64 -2.59 -3.70 0.62
CA GLU A 64 -2.65 -5.10 1.02
C GLU A 64 -1.63 -5.88 0.21
N TYR A 65 -0.72 -6.56 0.91
CA TYR A 65 0.38 -7.30 0.30
C TYR A 65 0.70 -8.56 1.09
N LYS A 66 1.30 -9.53 0.41
CA LYS A 66 1.95 -10.68 1.05
C LYS A 66 3.44 -10.65 0.76
N LEU A 67 4.25 -11.11 1.70
CA LEU A 67 5.68 -11.26 1.48
C LEU A 67 5.92 -12.52 0.65
N ASP A 68 6.68 -12.40 -0.43
CA ASP A 68 7.01 -13.49 -1.35
C ASP A 68 8.53 -13.55 -1.56
N GLY A 69 9.21 -14.31 -0.69
CA GLY A 69 10.67 -14.44 -0.72
C GLY A 69 11.37 -13.09 -0.46
N ASP A 70 12.04 -12.56 -1.49
CA ASP A 70 12.73 -11.25 -1.47
C ASP A 70 11.84 -10.10 -1.98
N GLY A 71 10.57 -10.38 -2.26
CA GLY A 71 9.61 -9.43 -2.81
C GLY A 71 8.33 -9.32 -2.00
N ALA A 72 7.39 -8.55 -2.57
CA ALA A 72 6.02 -8.49 -2.10
C ALA A 72 5.06 -8.64 -3.28
N GLU A 73 4.01 -9.40 -3.08
CA GLU A 73 2.88 -9.45 -3.99
C GLU A 73 1.77 -8.55 -3.44
N ILE A 74 1.41 -7.54 -4.22
CA ILE A 74 0.32 -6.61 -3.92
C ILE A 74 -0.98 -7.29 -4.29
N LEU A 75 -1.83 -7.50 -3.29
CA LEU A 75 -3.15 -8.10 -3.44
C LEU A 75 -4.20 -7.03 -3.75
N ASN A 76 -4.07 -5.86 -3.12
CA ASN A 76 -4.99 -4.75 -3.33
C ASN A 76 -4.39 -3.41 -2.90
N VAL A 77 -4.90 -2.32 -3.45
CA VAL A 77 -4.56 -0.95 -3.05
C VAL A 77 -5.82 -0.16 -2.78
N TYR A 78 -5.88 0.62 -1.72
CA TYR A 78 -7.01 1.51 -1.43
C TYR A 78 -6.51 2.91 -1.10
N SER A 79 -7.23 3.93 -1.56
CA SER A 79 -6.97 5.31 -1.18
C SER A 79 -8.22 5.91 -0.55
N HIS A 80 -8.05 6.60 0.57
CA HIS A 80 -9.11 7.43 1.14
C HIS A 80 -8.67 8.89 1.07
N VAL A 81 -9.23 9.64 0.12
CA VAL A 81 -9.02 11.09 0.01
C VAL A 81 -9.95 11.77 1.01
N VAL A 82 -9.38 12.51 1.95
CA VAL A 82 -10.17 13.39 2.81
C VAL A 82 -10.47 14.63 1.97
N LYS A 83 -11.62 14.63 1.29
CA LYS A 83 -12.18 15.88 0.78
C LYS A 83 -12.51 16.73 2.00
N LEU A 84 -11.79 17.83 2.17
CA LEU A 84 -12.25 18.93 3.01
C LEU A 84 -13.48 19.49 2.29
N SER A 85 -14.68 19.01 2.64
CA SER A 85 -15.89 19.70 2.23
C SER A 85 -15.85 21.06 2.91
N ALA A 86 -15.60 22.11 2.14
CA ALA A 86 -16.01 23.44 2.54
C ALA A 86 -17.53 23.38 2.64
N ASP A 87 -18.04 23.52 3.86
CA ASP A 87 -19.45 23.79 4.13
C ASP A 87 -19.75 25.15 3.47
N GLU A 88 -20.57 25.16 2.41
CA GLU A 88 -21.12 26.40 1.81
C GLU A 88 -22.43 26.80 2.50
#